data_AF-A0A426X6M3-F1
#
_entry.id   AF-A0A426X6M3-F1
#
_cell.length_a   1.000
_cell.length_b   1.000
_cell.length_c   1.000
_cell.angle_alpha   90.00
_cell.angle_beta   90.00
_cell.angle_gamma   90.00
#
_symmetry.space_group_name_H-M   'P 1'
#
loop_
_entity.id
_entity.type
_entity.pdbx_description
1 polymer ?
#
loop_
_entity_poly.entity_id
_entity_poly.type
_entity_poly.pdbx_seq_one_letter_code
_entity_poly.pdbx_strand_id
1 'polypeptide(L)'
;VVQRFQELFSQTKYKEAAELAAESPQGILRTPETVAKFQVGYTPDYLFLLQTILRSDPQVNPGNAPLVVGQLLDDECPEDFIKGLILSVRSLLPVEPLVAECEKRYEPVTLAHTIFGTSSDPPRVMDYINRLDNFDGPAVGEVAVEAQLYEEAFAIFKKFNLNVQAVNVLLDNIQSVERAVEFAFRVEEDAVWSQVAKAQLRAGLVSDAIESFIRADDETQFLDVIRAAEDANVYHDLVKYLLMVRQKIKEPKVDGELIFAYAKIDRLGEIEEFILMPNVANLQNVGDRLFDDALYEAAKIIFAFISNWAKLACTLVKLKQFQGAVDDLEEVSEYYQNRGCFNELISLMESGLGLERAHMGIFTELGVLYARYRPEKLMEHIKLFSTRLNIPKLIRVCDEQQHWKELTYLYIQYDEFDNAATTIMNHSPDAWDHMQFKDVVVKVANVELYYKAVHFYLQEHPDLINDVLHVLALRVDHTRVVDIMRKAGHLHLVKPYMVAVQSNNVAAVNEALNEIYVEEEDYDRLRESVDLHDNFDQIGLAQRVKLS
;
A
#
# COMPACT_ATOMS: atom_id res chain seq x y z
N VAL A 1 71.80 52.03 -35.67
CA VAL A 1 70.78 50.96 -35.61
C VAL A 1 71.10 49.84 -36.60
N VAL A 2 71.22 50.12 -37.91
CA VAL A 2 71.57 49.10 -38.94
C VAL A 2 72.93 48.41 -38.71
N GLN A 3 74.00 49.15 -38.39
CA GLN A 3 75.31 48.55 -38.08
C GLN A 3 75.28 47.64 -36.84
N ARG A 4 74.57 48.06 -35.80
CA ARG A 4 74.44 47.29 -34.55
C ARG A 4 73.59 46.03 -34.76
N PHE A 5 72.61 46.07 -35.67
CA PHE A 5 71.87 44.90 -36.12
C PHE A 5 72.78 43.91 -36.85
N GLN A 6 73.64 44.38 -37.76
CA GLN A 6 74.61 43.51 -38.47
C GLN A 6 75.64 42.89 -37.52
N GLU A 7 76.13 43.63 -36.52
CA GLU A 7 77.02 43.09 -35.49
C GLU A 7 76.34 41.97 -34.68
N LEU A 8 75.13 42.20 -34.17
CA LEU A 8 74.38 41.20 -33.41
C LEU A 8 74.08 39.94 -34.25
N PHE A 9 73.79 40.13 -35.54
CA PHE A 9 73.57 39.04 -36.49
C PHE A 9 74.85 38.23 -36.75
N SER A 10 76.00 38.90 -36.88
CA SER A 10 77.31 38.25 -37.05
C SER A 10 77.79 37.50 -35.79
N GLN A 11 77.34 37.95 -34.61
CA GLN A 11 77.65 37.34 -33.32
C GLN A 11 76.68 36.22 -32.93
N THR A 12 75.81 35.77 -33.85
CA THR A 12 74.76 34.75 -33.61
C THR A 12 73.80 35.10 -32.46
N LYS A 13 73.69 36.39 -32.11
CA LYS A 13 72.78 36.90 -31.09
C LYS A 13 71.46 37.33 -31.73
N TYR A 14 70.74 36.36 -32.28
CA TYR A 14 69.55 36.60 -33.09
C TYR A 14 68.41 37.25 -32.29
N LYS A 15 68.25 36.90 -31.01
CA LYS A 15 67.24 37.50 -30.11
C LYS A 15 67.46 39.00 -29.86
N GLU A 16 68.69 39.40 -29.55
CA GLU A 16 69.02 40.83 -29.35
C GLU A 16 68.92 41.60 -30.69
N ALA A 17 69.24 40.96 -31.82
CA ALA A 17 69.08 41.55 -33.15
C ALA A 17 67.60 41.77 -33.51
N ALA A 18 66.72 40.84 -33.12
CA ALA A 18 65.28 40.90 -33.30
C ALA A 18 64.63 42.06 -32.50
N GLU A 19 64.98 42.20 -31.22
CA GLU A 19 64.52 43.28 -30.36
C GLU A 19 64.95 44.65 -30.90
N LEU A 20 66.20 44.76 -31.37
CA LEU A 20 66.71 45.99 -31.98
C LEU A 20 66.01 46.33 -33.32
N ALA A 21 65.62 45.33 -34.11
CA ALA A 21 64.85 45.54 -35.34
C ALA A 21 63.43 46.03 -35.02
N ALA A 22 62.80 45.46 -33.99
CA ALA A 22 61.48 45.86 -33.52
C ALA A 22 61.49 47.29 -32.94
N GLU A 23 62.50 47.67 -32.15
CA GLU A 23 62.62 49.01 -31.55
C GLU A 23 63.23 50.06 -32.49
N SER A 24 63.46 49.72 -33.78
CA SER A 24 64.10 50.63 -34.72
C SER A 24 63.25 51.89 -34.97
N PRO A 25 63.81 53.09 -34.78
CA PRO A 25 63.08 54.34 -34.99
C PRO A 25 62.65 54.45 -36.47
N GLN A 26 61.40 54.84 -36.69
CA GLN A 26 60.78 54.97 -38.03
C GLN A 26 60.72 53.68 -38.85
N GLY A 27 60.89 52.50 -38.23
CA GLY A 27 60.72 51.21 -38.91
C GLY A 27 61.82 50.88 -39.93
N ILE A 28 62.99 51.51 -39.84
CA ILE A 28 64.09 51.38 -40.81
C ILE A 28 64.59 49.93 -40.97
N LEU A 29 64.45 49.10 -39.93
CA LEU A 29 64.81 47.67 -39.97
C LEU A 29 63.59 46.74 -40.11
N ARG A 30 62.37 47.27 -40.22
CA ARG A 30 61.13 46.49 -40.37
C ARG A 30 60.80 46.29 -41.85
N THR A 31 61.79 45.85 -42.65
CA THR A 31 61.67 45.67 -44.10
C THR A 31 61.60 44.18 -44.49
N PRO A 32 60.99 43.82 -45.63
CA PRO A 32 60.93 42.43 -46.11
C PRO A 32 62.31 41.78 -46.26
N GLU A 33 63.32 42.57 -46.65
CA GLU A 33 64.71 42.13 -46.77
C GLU A 33 65.34 41.77 -45.42
N THR A 34 64.94 42.46 -44.34
CA THR A 34 65.41 42.17 -42.98
C THR A 34 64.75 40.90 -42.46
N VAL A 35 63.47 40.69 -42.77
CA VAL A 35 62.74 39.44 -42.47
C VAL A 35 63.34 38.25 -43.22
N ALA A 36 63.66 38.42 -44.50
CA ALA A 36 64.29 37.38 -45.33
C ALA A 36 65.66 36.92 -44.81
N LYS A 37 66.41 37.79 -44.11
CA LYS A 37 67.69 37.41 -43.50
C LYS A 37 67.53 36.40 -42.35
N PHE A 38 66.39 36.39 -41.68
CA PHE A 38 66.07 35.41 -40.65
C PHE A 38 65.44 34.12 -41.22
N GLN A 39 65.08 34.08 -42.51
CA GLN A 39 64.45 32.91 -43.15
C GLN A 39 65.43 31.77 -43.46
N VAL A 40 66.75 32.01 -43.39
CA VAL A 40 67.75 31.00 -43.73
C VAL A 40 68.15 30.20 -42.50
N GLY A 41 67.38 29.15 -42.19
CA GLY A 41 67.75 28.11 -41.23
C GLY A 41 66.85 28.07 -39.99
N TYR A 42 66.08 26.98 -39.85
CA TYR A 42 65.22 26.68 -38.71
C TYR A 42 65.96 26.84 -37.37
N THR A 43 65.60 27.88 -36.60
CA THR A 43 65.88 27.98 -35.17
C THR A 43 64.71 28.66 -34.43
N PRO A 44 64.50 28.39 -33.13
CA PRO A 44 63.33 28.83 -32.35
C PRO A 44 63.09 30.35 -32.28
N ASP A 45 64.04 31.16 -32.72
CA ASP A 45 64.00 32.63 -32.64
C ASP A 45 63.22 33.31 -33.78
N TYR A 46 62.91 32.63 -34.90
CA TYR A 46 62.07 33.17 -35.99
C TYR A 46 60.61 33.41 -35.54
N LEU A 47 60.13 32.51 -34.67
CA LEU A 47 58.79 32.57 -34.08
C LEU A 47 58.66 33.76 -33.10
N PHE A 48 59.73 34.06 -32.34
CA PHE A 48 59.79 35.23 -31.46
C PHE A 48 59.84 36.53 -32.26
N LEU A 49 60.51 36.54 -33.42
CA LEU A 49 60.58 37.69 -34.33
C LEU A 49 59.19 38.03 -34.90
N LEU A 50 58.42 37.04 -35.39
CA LEU A 50 57.04 37.23 -35.84
C LEU A 50 56.14 37.77 -34.73
N GLN A 51 56.27 37.23 -33.51
CA GLN A 51 55.54 37.67 -32.33
C GLN A 51 55.89 39.11 -31.89
N THR A 52 57.15 39.52 -32.06
CA THR A 52 57.65 40.85 -31.66
C THR A 52 57.33 41.92 -32.71
N ILE A 53 57.40 41.57 -34.00
CA ILE A 53 57.02 42.45 -35.11
C ILE A 53 55.50 42.70 -35.12
N LEU A 54 54.68 41.68 -34.79
CA LEU A 54 53.23 41.84 -34.64
C LEU A 54 52.83 42.63 -33.38
N ARG A 55 53.67 42.64 -32.33
CA ARG A 55 53.38 43.36 -31.07
C ARG A 55 53.66 44.87 -31.10
N SER A 56 54.39 45.40 -32.09
CA SER A 56 54.97 46.75 -32.00
C SER A 56 54.49 47.78 -33.03
N ASP A 57 53.29 47.60 -33.60
CA ASP A 57 52.55 48.69 -34.26
C ASP A 57 51.03 48.44 -34.32
N PRO A 58 50.16 49.34 -33.81
CA PRO A 58 48.71 49.22 -33.95
C PRO A 58 48.18 49.48 -35.38
N GLN A 59 49.07 49.65 -36.38
CA GLN A 59 48.73 49.80 -37.80
C GLN A 59 49.39 48.75 -38.72
N VAL A 60 49.81 47.59 -38.21
CA VAL A 60 50.19 46.47 -39.09
C VAL A 60 48.93 45.88 -39.71
N ASN A 61 48.84 45.99 -41.04
CA ASN A 61 47.69 45.71 -41.88
C ASN A 61 47.02 44.35 -41.54
N PRO A 62 45.89 44.36 -40.83
CA PRO A 62 45.15 43.13 -40.51
C PRO A 62 44.82 42.28 -41.74
N GLY A 63 44.76 42.90 -42.93
CA GLY A 63 44.58 42.25 -44.23
C GLY A 63 45.53 41.09 -44.55
N ASN A 64 46.74 41.04 -43.96
CA ASN A 64 47.75 40.03 -44.28
C ASN A 64 47.83 38.85 -43.29
N ALA A 65 47.11 38.92 -42.17
CA ALA A 65 47.07 37.83 -41.18
C ALA A 65 46.65 36.46 -41.79
N PRO A 66 45.69 36.40 -42.73
CA PRO A 66 45.34 35.15 -43.44
C PRO A 66 46.49 34.48 -44.18
N LEU A 67 47.33 35.28 -44.85
CA LEU A 67 48.44 34.77 -45.66
C LEU A 67 49.56 34.20 -44.77
N VAL A 68 49.81 34.85 -43.63
CA VAL A 68 50.81 34.41 -42.64
C VAL A 68 50.36 33.13 -41.96
N VAL A 69 49.09 33.03 -41.57
CA VAL A 69 48.53 31.79 -41.00
C VAL A 69 48.55 30.67 -42.03
N GLY A 70 48.22 30.96 -43.30
CA GLY A 70 48.39 30.02 -44.40
C GLY A 70 49.81 29.47 -44.46
N GLN A 71 50.84 30.32 -44.58
CA GLN A 71 52.23 29.85 -44.64
C GLN A 71 52.65 29.05 -43.41
N LEU A 72 52.23 29.45 -42.21
CA LEU A 72 52.52 28.69 -40.98
C LEU A 72 51.90 27.28 -40.99
N LEU A 73 50.77 27.10 -41.68
CA LEU A 73 50.16 25.79 -41.91
C LEU A 73 50.90 24.97 -42.98
N ASP A 74 51.46 25.61 -44.02
CA ASP A 74 52.34 24.90 -44.99
C ASP A 74 53.62 24.37 -44.31
N ASP A 75 54.13 25.14 -43.35
CA ASP A 75 55.39 24.86 -42.65
C ASP A 75 55.23 23.89 -41.44
N GLU A 76 54.08 23.22 -41.32
CA GLU A 76 53.74 22.26 -40.23
C GLU A 76 54.01 22.82 -38.81
N CYS A 77 53.72 24.10 -38.59
CA CYS A 77 53.96 24.72 -37.29
C CYS A 77 53.03 24.18 -36.19
N PRO A 78 53.49 24.11 -34.92
CA PRO A 78 52.66 23.67 -33.80
C PRO A 78 51.41 24.53 -33.64
N GLU A 79 50.24 23.90 -33.54
CA GLU A 79 48.95 24.60 -33.48
C GLU A 79 48.85 25.64 -32.36
N ASP A 80 49.43 25.37 -31.19
CA ASP A 80 49.37 26.27 -30.03
C ASP A 80 50.04 27.62 -30.31
N PHE A 81 51.04 27.62 -31.20
CA PHE A 81 51.69 28.83 -31.66
C PHE A 81 50.77 29.63 -32.59
N ILE A 82 50.11 28.95 -33.54
CA ILE A 82 49.15 29.57 -34.47
C ILE A 82 47.97 30.17 -33.69
N LYS A 83 47.45 29.45 -32.68
CA LYS A 83 46.42 29.92 -31.75
C LYS A 83 46.86 31.17 -30.99
N GLY A 84 48.08 31.16 -30.44
CA GLY A 84 48.66 32.31 -29.74
C GLY A 84 48.78 33.56 -30.62
N LEU A 85 49.09 33.38 -31.91
CA LEU A 85 49.18 34.45 -32.90
C LEU A 85 47.79 35.02 -33.23
N ILE A 86 46.81 34.18 -33.48
CA ILE A 86 45.42 34.61 -33.76
C ILE A 86 44.81 35.34 -32.56
N LEU A 87 45.02 34.83 -31.34
CA LEU A 87 44.56 35.47 -30.10
C LEU A 87 45.21 36.84 -29.86
N SER A 88 46.43 37.07 -30.38
CA SER A 88 47.13 38.34 -30.22
C SER A 88 46.62 39.46 -31.15
N VAL A 89 45.97 39.11 -32.27
CA VAL A 89 45.48 40.05 -33.30
C VAL A 89 43.94 40.15 -33.31
N ARG A 90 43.31 39.68 -32.22
CA ARG A 90 41.88 39.37 -32.05
C ARG A 90 40.88 40.39 -32.62
N SER A 91 41.16 41.69 -32.51
CA SER A 91 40.17 42.75 -32.80
C SER A 91 40.12 43.23 -34.25
N LEU A 92 41.07 42.84 -35.11
CA LEU A 92 41.20 43.41 -36.46
C LEU A 92 41.24 42.35 -37.56
N LEU A 93 41.11 41.08 -37.25
CA LEU A 93 41.41 39.99 -38.16
C LEU A 93 40.35 39.80 -39.28
N PRO A 94 40.73 39.78 -40.57
CA PRO A 94 39.81 39.48 -41.66
C PRO A 94 39.50 37.98 -41.68
N VAL A 95 38.31 37.63 -41.19
CA VAL A 95 37.88 36.24 -40.99
C VAL A 95 37.67 35.49 -42.32
N GLU A 96 37.10 36.13 -43.35
CA GLU A 96 36.79 35.49 -44.64
C GLU A 96 38.02 34.92 -45.37
N PRO A 97 39.12 35.68 -45.60
CA PRO A 97 40.29 35.13 -46.28
C PRO A 97 41.05 34.15 -45.40
N LEU A 98 40.98 34.27 -44.06
CA LEU A 98 41.60 33.32 -43.13
C LEU A 98 40.92 31.95 -43.24
N VAL A 99 39.59 31.92 -43.20
CA VAL A 99 38.82 30.68 -43.37
C VAL A 99 39.08 30.07 -44.75
N ALA A 100 39.13 30.88 -45.82
CA ALA A 100 39.42 30.39 -47.16
C ALA A 100 40.83 29.77 -47.32
N GLU A 101 41.85 30.32 -46.64
CA GLU A 101 43.19 29.73 -46.61
C GLU A 101 43.24 28.43 -45.77
N CYS A 102 42.46 28.35 -44.69
CA CYS A 102 42.32 27.12 -43.89
C CYS A 102 41.53 26.02 -44.64
N GLU A 103 40.48 26.39 -45.37
CA GLU A 103 39.65 25.48 -46.18
C GLU A 103 40.46 24.79 -47.29
N LYS A 104 41.45 25.47 -47.89
CA LYS A 104 42.31 24.90 -48.95
C LYS A 104 43.17 23.73 -48.47
N ARG A 105 43.42 23.59 -47.17
CA ARG A 105 44.55 22.78 -46.64
C ARG A 105 44.14 21.61 -45.74
N TYR A 106 42.85 21.29 -45.67
CA TYR A 106 42.31 20.05 -45.09
C TYR A 106 42.70 19.76 -43.62
N GLU A 107 42.98 20.78 -42.80
CA GLU A 107 43.06 20.67 -41.33
C GLU A 107 42.09 21.65 -40.64
N PRO A 108 40.80 21.29 -40.45
CA PRO A 108 39.80 22.20 -39.92
C PRO A 108 39.62 22.11 -38.39
N VAL A 109 40.30 21.18 -37.71
CA VAL A 109 39.88 20.70 -36.38
C VAL A 109 40.11 21.72 -35.26
N THR A 110 41.11 22.61 -35.39
CA THR A 110 41.58 23.41 -34.23
C THR A 110 41.64 24.91 -34.48
N LEU A 111 41.54 25.35 -35.74
CA LEU A 111 41.41 26.76 -36.11
C LEU A 111 39.96 27.25 -36.06
N ALA A 112 39.00 26.35 -36.34
CA ALA A 112 37.58 26.58 -36.08
C ALA A 112 37.34 27.03 -34.63
N HIS A 113 37.96 26.37 -33.64
CA HIS A 113 37.91 26.73 -32.21
C HIS A 113 38.24 28.21 -31.94
N THR A 114 39.19 28.79 -32.66
CA THR A 114 39.62 30.19 -32.42
C THR A 114 38.83 31.18 -33.28
N ILE A 115 38.41 30.78 -34.48
CA ILE A 115 37.62 31.61 -35.40
C ILE A 115 36.19 31.81 -34.85
N PHE A 116 35.57 30.76 -34.30
CA PHE A 116 34.26 30.87 -33.66
C PHE A 116 34.32 31.72 -32.38
N GLY A 117 35.38 31.63 -31.58
CA GLY A 117 35.59 32.46 -30.40
C GLY A 117 36.05 33.92 -30.67
N THR A 118 36.19 34.31 -31.95
CA THR A 118 36.58 35.68 -32.37
C THR A 118 35.58 36.36 -33.28
N SER A 119 34.70 35.61 -33.95
CA SER A 119 33.60 36.17 -34.74
C SER A 119 32.46 36.64 -33.84
N SER A 120 32.24 37.95 -33.77
CA SER A 120 31.10 38.57 -33.07
C SER A 120 29.80 38.59 -33.89
N ASP A 121 29.78 37.99 -35.09
CA ASP A 121 28.64 38.03 -36.01
C ASP A 121 27.95 36.65 -36.14
N PRO A 122 26.79 36.43 -35.48
CA PRO A 122 25.99 35.20 -35.54
C PRO A 122 25.67 34.66 -36.95
N PRO A 123 25.21 35.48 -37.94
CA PRO A 123 24.83 34.96 -39.25
C PRO A 123 26.00 34.40 -40.07
N ARG A 124 27.24 34.82 -39.76
CA ARG A 124 28.45 34.31 -40.43
C ARG A 124 28.86 32.96 -39.87
N VAL A 125 28.74 32.78 -38.55
CA VAL A 125 29.03 31.51 -37.87
C VAL A 125 28.15 30.38 -38.41
N MET A 126 26.87 30.67 -38.68
CA MET A 126 25.94 29.69 -39.25
C MET A 126 26.31 29.25 -40.69
N ASP A 127 26.82 30.16 -41.54
CA ASP A 127 27.28 29.79 -42.89
C ASP A 127 28.48 28.84 -42.84
N TYR A 128 29.43 29.11 -41.93
CA TYR A 128 30.58 28.24 -41.72
C TYR A 128 30.19 26.85 -41.21
N ILE A 129 29.22 26.74 -40.30
CA ILE A 129 28.72 25.45 -39.79
C ILE A 129 28.06 24.63 -40.92
N ASN A 130 27.33 25.30 -41.80
CA ASN A 130 26.70 24.62 -42.94
C ASN A 130 27.73 24.10 -43.95
N ARG A 131 28.83 24.83 -44.16
CA ARG A 131 29.86 24.51 -45.16
C ARG A 131 30.93 23.52 -44.70
N LEU A 132 31.27 23.51 -43.41
CA LEU A 132 32.35 22.68 -42.87
C LEU A 132 31.82 21.32 -42.43
N ASP A 133 32.39 20.22 -42.95
CA ASP A 133 31.95 18.84 -42.63
C ASP A 133 32.92 18.07 -41.71
N ASN A 134 34.19 18.49 -41.62
CA ASN A 134 35.25 17.77 -40.89
C ASN A 134 35.78 18.58 -39.70
N PHE A 135 34.96 18.78 -38.66
CA PHE A 135 35.41 19.38 -37.40
C PHE A 135 34.92 18.55 -36.20
N ASP A 136 35.51 18.79 -35.03
CA ASP A 136 35.13 18.10 -33.79
C ASP A 136 33.79 18.63 -33.26
N GLY A 137 32.68 17.96 -33.63
CA GLY A 137 31.31 18.35 -33.27
C GLY A 137 31.10 18.62 -31.77
N PRO A 138 31.46 17.68 -30.86
CA PRO A 138 31.38 17.90 -29.42
C PRO A 138 32.14 19.15 -28.93
N ALA A 139 33.43 19.27 -29.26
CA ALA A 139 34.27 20.34 -28.74
C ALA A 139 33.86 21.72 -29.27
N VAL A 140 33.55 21.82 -30.56
CA VAL A 140 33.09 23.08 -31.18
C VAL A 140 31.69 23.46 -30.67
N GLY A 141 30.82 22.49 -30.43
CA GLY A 141 29.51 22.72 -29.83
C GLY A 141 29.59 23.28 -28.41
N GLU A 142 30.47 22.74 -27.56
CA GLU A 142 30.69 23.25 -26.19
C GLU A 142 31.20 24.70 -26.20
N VAL A 143 32.18 25.01 -27.06
CA VAL A 143 32.69 26.38 -27.22
C VAL A 143 31.61 27.33 -27.72
N ALA A 144 30.73 26.89 -28.62
CA ALA A 144 29.60 27.69 -29.08
C ALA A 144 28.60 27.99 -27.94
N VAL A 145 28.38 27.04 -27.04
CA VAL A 145 27.57 27.26 -25.82
C VAL A 145 28.24 28.27 -24.88
N GLU A 146 29.55 28.13 -24.62
CA GLU A 146 30.33 29.09 -23.81
C GLU A 146 30.30 30.52 -24.40
N ALA A 147 30.29 30.62 -25.74
CA ALA A 147 30.22 31.87 -26.47
C ALA A 147 28.79 32.47 -26.59
N GLN A 148 27.78 31.84 -25.98
CA GLN A 148 26.36 32.23 -26.06
C GLN A 148 25.75 32.17 -27.48
N LEU A 149 26.34 31.38 -28.37
CA LEU A 149 25.87 31.15 -29.75
C LEU A 149 25.02 29.87 -29.80
N TYR A 150 23.82 29.94 -29.21
CA TYR A 150 23.02 28.74 -28.93
C TYR A 150 22.33 28.12 -30.16
N GLU A 151 21.93 28.93 -31.15
CA GLU A 151 21.31 28.40 -32.39
C GLU A 151 22.36 27.68 -33.25
N GLU A 152 23.57 28.22 -33.26
CA GLU A 152 24.75 27.67 -33.91
C GLU A 152 25.20 26.37 -33.21
N ALA A 153 25.26 26.37 -31.87
CA ALA A 153 25.54 25.17 -31.09
C ALA A 153 24.51 24.06 -31.36
N PHE A 154 23.22 24.40 -31.42
CA PHE A 154 22.16 23.45 -31.75
C PHE A 154 22.34 22.87 -33.17
N ALA A 155 22.66 23.71 -34.16
CA ALA A 155 22.91 23.27 -35.52
C ALA A 155 24.13 22.33 -35.63
N ILE A 156 25.20 22.62 -34.88
CA ILE A 156 26.39 21.77 -34.78
C ILE A 156 26.01 20.41 -34.19
N PHE A 157 25.41 20.37 -33.00
CA PHE A 157 25.07 19.11 -32.36
C PHE A 157 24.10 18.27 -33.20
N LYS A 158 23.16 18.92 -33.89
CA LYS A 158 22.26 18.26 -34.85
C LYS A 158 23.02 17.67 -36.05
N LYS A 159 24.03 18.36 -36.58
CA LYS A 159 24.82 17.89 -37.73
C LYS A 159 25.64 16.64 -37.40
N PHE A 160 26.12 16.53 -36.16
CA PHE A 160 26.93 15.40 -35.70
C PHE A 160 26.14 14.27 -35.02
N ASN A 161 24.79 14.29 -35.10
CA ASN A 161 23.90 13.32 -34.44
C ASN A 161 24.09 13.24 -32.91
N LEU A 162 24.51 14.34 -32.27
CA LEU A 162 24.63 14.46 -30.83
C LEU A 162 23.31 14.97 -30.25
N ASN A 163 22.29 14.13 -30.34
CA ASN A 163 20.90 14.55 -30.11
C ASN A 163 20.62 14.97 -28.66
N VAL A 164 21.25 14.31 -27.67
CA VAL A 164 21.11 14.66 -26.25
C VAL A 164 21.68 16.05 -25.97
N GLN A 165 22.89 16.33 -26.47
CA GLN A 165 23.51 17.65 -26.34
C GLN A 165 22.70 18.72 -27.07
N ALA A 166 22.21 18.43 -28.28
CA ALA A 166 21.37 19.35 -29.05
C ALA A 166 20.10 19.75 -28.27
N VAL A 167 19.43 18.78 -27.65
CA VAL A 167 18.22 19.01 -26.85
C VAL A 167 18.52 19.80 -25.59
N ASN A 168 19.62 19.49 -24.89
CA ASN A 168 20.03 20.25 -23.71
C ASN A 168 20.31 21.72 -24.05
N VAL A 169 20.86 22.02 -25.23
CA VAL A 169 20.99 23.42 -25.68
C VAL A 169 19.63 24.12 -25.82
N LEU A 170 18.65 23.44 -26.41
CA LEU A 170 17.28 23.98 -26.52
C LEU A 170 16.61 24.19 -25.15
N LEU A 171 16.83 23.27 -24.21
CA LEU A 171 16.17 23.26 -22.91
C LEU A 171 16.82 24.19 -21.89
N ASP A 172 18.15 24.13 -21.73
CA ASP A 172 18.85 24.86 -20.67
C ASP A 172 19.19 26.31 -21.08
N ASN A 173 19.53 26.52 -22.35
CA ASN A 173 20.02 27.82 -22.82
C ASN A 173 18.93 28.63 -23.55
N ILE A 174 18.29 28.02 -24.56
CA ILE A 174 17.23 28.68 -25.35
C ILE A 174 15.90 28.69 -24.57
N GLN A 175 15.74 27.80 -23.59
CA GLN A 175 14.55 27.66 -22.74
C GLN A 175 13.24 27.46 -23.52
N SER A 176 13.33 26.85 -24.71
CA SER A 176 12.19 26.63 -25.59
C SER A 176 11.75 25.17 -25.57
N VAL A 177 10.87 24.83 -24.63
CA VAL A 177 10.33 23.48 -24.46
C VAL A 177 9.59 22.99 -25.71
N GLU A 178 8.81 23.84 -26.38
CA GLU A 178 8.04 23.47 -27.59
C GLU A 178 8.97 22.97 -28.72
N ARG A 179 10.03 23.72 -29.03
CA ARG A 179 11.04 23.32 -30.03
C ARG A 179 11.77 22.04 -29.65
N ALA A 180 12.02 21.82 -28.35
CA ALA A 180 12.66 20.60 -27.88
C ALA A 180 11.74 19.37 -28.06
N VAL A 181 10.45 19.53 -27.81
CA VAL A 181 9.42 18.49 -28.08
C VAL A 181 9.35 18.18 -29.57
N GLU A 182 9.26 19.20 -30.44
CA GLU A 182 9.26 18.99 -31.89
C GLU A 182 10.51 18.25 -32.39
N PHE A 183 11.68 18.58 -31.82
CA PHE A 183 12.92 17.89 -32.14
C PHE A 183 12.90 16.43 -31.66
N ALA A 184 12.39 16.17 -30.45
CA ALA A 184 12.24 14.82 -29.92
C ALA A 184 11.29 13.96 -30.76
N PHE A 185 10.21 14.53 -31.30
CA PHE A 185 9.32 13.85 -32.25
C PHE A 185 10.00 13.49 -33.58
N ARG A 186 11.04 14.22 -34.00
CA ARG A 186 11.76 13.94 -35.24
C ARG A 186 12.86 12.90 -35.07
N VAL A 187 13.51 12.91 -33.90
CA VAL A 187 14.64 12.01 -33.60
C VAL A 187 14.16 10.66 -33.07
N GLU A 188 13.06 10.64 -32.32
CA GLU A 188 12.46 9.42 -31.73
C GLU A 188 13.45 8.57 -30.91
N GLU A 189 14.36 9.22 -30.18
CA GLU A 189 15.30 8.56 -29.26
C GLU A 189 14.86 8.70 -27.80
N ASP A 190 14.89 7.59 -27.06
CA ASP A 190 14.47 7.51 -25.66
C ASP A 190 15.26 8.48 -24.77
N ALA A 191 16.59 8.54 -24.96
CA ALA A 191 17.48 9.41 -24.21
C ALA A 191 17.15 10.91 -24.37
N VAL A 192 16.63 11.30 -25.54
CA VAL A 192 16.19 12.67 -25.82
C VAL A 192 14.87 12.96 -25.09
N TRP A 193 13.91 12.03 -25.18
CA TRP A 193 12.62 12.15 -24.48
C TRP A 193 12.79 12.24 -22.96
N SER A 194 13.74 11.51 -22.38
CA SER A 194 14.11 11.64 -20.96
C SER A 194 14.54 13.05 -20.56
N GLN A 195 15.31 13.75 -21.40
CA GLN A 195 15.75 15.12 -21.10
C GLN A 195 14.61 16.13 -21.25
N VAL A 196 13.80 15.98 -22.30
CA VAL A 196 12.60 16.81 -22.52
C VAL A 196 11.63 16.68 -21.35
N ALA A 197 11.36 15.45 -20.89
CA ALA A 197 10.46 15.18 -19.78
C ALA A 197 10.95 15.84 -18.47
N LYS A 198 12.25 15.78 -18.19
CA LYS A 198 12.88 16.44 -17.02
C LYS A 198 12.71 17.96 -17.07
N ALA A 199 12.87 18.56 -18.25
CA ALA A 199 12.68 19.99 -18.42
C ALA A 199 11.20 20.41 -18.33
N GLN A 200 10.28 19.64 -18.91
CA GLN A 200 8.84 19.86 -18.77
C GLN A 200 8.38 19.80 -17.31
N LEU A 201 8.94 18.85 -16.54
CA LEU A 201 8.67 18.74 -15.10
C LEU A 201 9.12 20.00 -14.34
N ARG A 202 10.32 20.51 -14.64
CA ARG A 202 10.83 21.77 -14.07
C ARG A 202 10.01 22.99 -14.47
N ALA A 203 9.43 22.97 -15.68
CA ALA A 203 8.55 24.02 -16.19
C ALA A 203 7.13 23.95 -15.60
N GLY A 204 6.79 22.92 -14.83
CA GLY A 204 5.46 22.72 -14.24
C GLY A 204 4.42 22.12 -15.20
N LEU A 205 4.84 21.69 -16.40
CA LEU A 205 3.97 21.01 -17.37
C LEU A 205 3.89 19.51 -17.04
N VAL A 206 3.23 19.18 -15.94
CA VAL A 206 3.29 17.83 -15.34
C VAL A 206 2.66 16.75 -16.23
N SER A 207 1.49 17.00 -16.82
CA SER A 207 0.84 16.03 -17.72
C SER A 207 1.70 15.69 -18.93
N ASP A 208 2.26 16.70 -19.59
CA ASP A 208 3.11 16.52 -20.78
C ASP A 208 4.44 15.86 -20.42
N ALA A 209 5.00 16.19 -19.25
CA ALA A 209 6.20 15.54 -18.72
C ALA A 209 5.96 14.04 -18.48
N ILE A 210 4.81 13.68 -17.88
CA ILE A 210 4.44 12.28 -17.63
C ILE A 210 4.31 11.51 -18.94
N GLU A 211 3.63 12.05 -19.95
CA GLU A 211 3.51 11.40 -21.26
C GLU A 211 4.88 11.23 -21.93
N SER A 212 5.75 12.23 -21.82
CA SER A 212 7.11 12.19 -22.35
C SER A 212 7.99 11.15 -21.62
N PHE A 213 7.84 11.01 -20.30
CA PHE A 213 8.52 9.97 -19.52
C PHE A 213 8.01 8.56 -19.87
N ILE A 214 6.71 8.39 -20.11
CA ILE A 214 6.14 7.11 -20.58
C ILE A 214 6.72 6.75 -21.94
N ARG A 215 6.83 7.73 -22.85
CA ARG A 215 7.40 7.50 -24.18
C ARG A 215 8.89 7.19 -24.14
N ALA A 216 9.65 7.82 -23.24
CA ALA A 216 11.06 7.53 -22.99
C ALA A 216 11.28 6.19 -22.29
N ASP A 217 10.21 5.55 -21.79
CA ASP A 217 10.28 4.38 -20.92
C ASP A 217 11.27 4.61 -19.75
N ASP A 218 11.28 5.81 -19.15
CA ASP A 218 12.30 6.21 -18.15
C ASP A 218 11.77 6.11 -16.71
N GLU A 219 12.36 5.19 -15.96
CA GLU A 219 12.07 4.94 -14.56
C GLU A 219 12.97 5.71 -13.57
N THR A 220 13.91 6.54 -14.01
CA THR A 220 14.96 7.07 -13.09
C THR A 220 14.46 8.17 -12.13
N GLN A 221 13.41 8.91 -12.49
CA GLN A 221 12.94 10.08 -11.72
C GLN A 221 11.52 9.93 -11.15
N PHE A 222 11.06 8.71 -10.85
CA PHE A 222 9.69 8.50 -10.37
C PHE A 222 9.35 9.31 -9.10
N LEU A 223 10.31 9.57 -8.21
CA LEU A 223 10.10 10.36 -6.99
C LEU A 223 9.72 11.82 -7.29
N ASP A 224 10.39 12.44 -8.26
CA ASP A 224 10.13 13.83 -8.63
C ASP A 224 8.82 13.94 -9.40
N VAL A 225 8.52 12.96 -10.26
CA VAL A 225 7.23 12.86 -10.97
C VAL A 225 6.07 12.68 -9.99
N ILE A 226 6.20 11.83 -8.98
CA ILE A 226 5.18 11.65 -7.92
C ILE A 226 4.90 12.98 -7.23
N ARG A 227 5.95 13.68 -6.76
CA ARG A 227 5.78 14.97 -6.04
C ARG A 227 5.10 16.02 -6.91
N ALA A 228 5.56 16.17 -8.16
CA ALA A 228 4.97 17.13 -9.09
C ALA A 228 3.51 16.79 -9.42
N ALA A 229 3.18 15.50 -9.57
CA ALA A 229 1.81 15.06 -9.81
C ALA A 229 0.89 15.25 -8.61
N GLU A 230 1.40 15.07 -7.38
CA GLU A 230 0.69 15.38 -6.14
C GLU A 230 0.38 16.88 -6.04
N ASP A 231 1.38 17.74 -6.29
CA ASP A 231 1.22 19.20 -6.25
C ASP A 231 0.23 19.70 -7.32
N ALA A 232 0.25 19.09 -8.50
CA ALA A 232 -0.65 19.43 -9.61
C ALA A 232 -2.03 18.73 -9.55
N ASN A 233 -2.24 17.80 -8.61
CA ASN A 233 -3.42 16.92 -8.52
C ASN A 233 -3.73 16.11 -9.80
N VAL A 234 -2.71 15.72 -10.57
CA VAL A 234 -2.86 14.97 -11.83
C VAL A 234 -2.64 13.47 -11.59
N TYR A 235 -3.61 12.82 -10.94
CA TYR A 235 -3.50 11.40 -10.59
C TYR A 235 -3.75 10.45 -11.76
N HIS A 236 -4.60 10.83 -12.72
CA HIS A 236 -4.99 9.96 -13.83
C HIS A 236 -3.80 9.60 -14.75
N ASP A 237 -2.92 10.56 -15.03
CA ASP A 237 -1.72 10.32 -15.83
C ASP A 237 -0.61 9.69 -14.98
N LEU A 238 -0.52 10.04 -13.70
CA LEU A 238 0.41 9.42 -12.75
C LEU A 238 0.20 7.89 -12.67
N VAL A 239 -1.06 7.41 -12.64
CA VAL A 239 -1.35 5.96 -12.65
C VAL A 239 -0.72 5.26 -13.85
N LYS A 240 -0.83 5.84 -15.06
CA LYS A 240 -0.27 5.24 -16.28
C LYS A 240 1.26 5.12 -16.19
N TYR A 241 1.90 6.16 -15.66
CA TYR A 241 3.35 6.18 -15.46
C TYR A 241 3.81 5.20 -14.39
N LEU A 242 3.16 5.17 -13.23
CA LEU A 242 3.50 4.23 -12.16
C LEU A 242 3.30 2.76 -12.59
N LEU A 243 2.30 2.47 -13.43
CA LEU A 243 2.12 1.14 -14.01
C LEU A 243 3.29 0.74 -14.94
N MET A 244 3.82 1.67 -15.73
CA MET A 244 5.03 1.45 -16.54
C MET A 244 6.25 1.20 -15.63
N VAL A 245 6.49 2.09 -14.66
CA VAL A 245 7.63 1.97 -13.72
C VAL A 245 7.59 0.64 -12.97
N ARG A 246 6.40 0.20 -12.55
CA ARG A 246 6.20 -1.06 -11.81
C ARG A 246 6.60 -2.31 -12.62
N GLN A 247 6.52 -2.26 -13.95
CA GLN A 247 6.97 -3.39 -14.80
C GLN A 247 8.47 -3.60 -14.71
N LYS A 248 9.24 -2.54 -14.43
CA LYS A 248 10.70 -2.57 -14.33
C LYS A 248 11.18 -2.71 -12.90
N ILE A 249 10.64 -1.91 -12.00
CA ILE A 249 11.08 -1.80 -10.61
C ILE A 249 9.91 -2.07 -9.68
N LYS A 250 10.10 -2.99 -8.74
CA LYS A 250 9.15 -3.24 -7.66
C LYS A 250 9.60 -2.51 -6.41
N GLU A 251 9.09 -1.30 -6.22
CA GLU A 251 9.41 -0.46 -5.08
C GLU A 251 8.20 -0.17 -4.19
N PRO A 252 8.36 -0.21 -2.84
CA PRO A 252 7.27 0.07 -1.91
C PRO A 252 6.61 1.43 -2.11
N LYS A 253 7.41 2.44 -2.48
CA LYS A 253 6.92 3.81 -2.71
C LYS A 253 6.05 3.87 -3.96
N VAL A 254 6.45 3.19 -5.04
CA VAL A 254 5.68 3.13 -6.31
C VAL A 254 4.35 2.42 -6.09
N ASP A 255 4.35 1.22 -5.49
CA ASP A 255 3.12 0.47 -5.23
C ASP A 255 2.19 1.24 -4.26
N GLY A 256 2.76 1.90 -3.24
CA GLY A 256 1.99 2.69 -2.28
C GLY A 256 1.35 3.94 -2.89
N GLU A 257 2.07 4.67 -3.75
CA GLU A 257 1.51 5.81 -4.47
C GLU A 257 0.49 5.40 -5.52
N LEU A 258 0.66 4.23 -6.15
CA LEU A 258 -0.32 3.71 -7.10
C LEU A 258 -1.67 3.47 -6.43
N ILE A 259 -1.69 2.85 -5.25
CA ILE A 259 -2.91 2.67 -4.44
C ILE A 259 -3.52 4.03 -4.08
N PHE A 260 -2.71 4.99 -3.65
CA PHE A 260 -3.17 6.33 -3.30
C PHE A 260 -3.76 7.07 -4.51
N ALA A 261 -3.13 6.97 -5.67
CA ALA A 261 -3.62 7.56 -6.91
C ALA A 261 -4.95 6.92 -7.36
N TYR A 262 -5.11 5.60 -7.26
CA TYR A 262 -6.39 4.95 -7.51
C TYR A 262 -7.49 5.45 -6.59
N ALA A 263 -7.18 5.68 -5.30
CA ALA A 263 -8.14 6.22 -4.35
C ALA A 263 -8.58 7.66 -4.71
N LYS A 264 -7.65 8.50 -5.19
CA LYS A 264 -7.96 9.87 -5.64
C LYS A 264 -8.81 9.91 -6.92
N ILE A 265 -8.72 8.88 -7.76
CA ILE A 265 -9.52 8.75 -9.00
C ILE A 265 -10.85 8.00 -8.73
N ASP A 266 -11.13 7.62 -7.47
CA ASP A 266 -12.32 6.86 -7.08
C ASP A 266 -12.42 5.48 -7.78
N ARG A 267 -11.28 4.88 -8.11
CA ARG A 267 -11.20 3.53 -8.71
C ARG A 267 -10.99 2.47 -7.64
N LEU A 268 -11.98 2.30 -6.77
CA LEU A 268 -11.91 1.38 -5.63
C LEU A 268 -11.71 -0.09 -6.04
N GLY A 269 -12.31 -0.53 -7.16
CA GLY A 269 -12.15 -1.91 -7.65
C GLY A 269 -10.72 -2.24 -8.06
N GLU A 270 -9.99 -1.28 -8.63
CA GLU A 270 -8.58 -1.46 -8.98
C GLU A 270 -7.70 -1.58 -7.73
N ILE A 271 -8.09 -0.94 -6.62
CA ILE A 271 -7.41 -1.12 -5.32
C ILE A 271 -7.62 -2.54 -4.78
N GLU A 272 -8.86 -3.04 -4.79
CA GLU A 272 -9.18 -4.39 -4.33
C GLU A 272 -8.43 -5.47 -5.13
N GLU A 273 -8.39 -5.34 -6.46
CA GLU A 273 -7.61 -6.25 -7.30
C GLU A 273 -6.10 -6.11 -7.02
N PHE A 274 -5.60 -4.89 -6.82
CA PHE A 274 -4.19 -4.64 -6.61
C PHE A 274 -3.64 -5.22 -5.31
N ILE A 275 -4.36 -5.08 -4.20
CA ILE A 275 -3.91 -5.61 -2.91
C ILE A 275 -3.91 -7.15 -2.84
N LEU A 276 -4.74 -7.80 -3.66
CA LEU A 276 -4.75 -9.26 -3.79
C LEU A 276 -3.57 -9.78 -4.62
N MET A 277 -2.98 -8.94 -5.47
CA MET A 277 -1.77 -9.27 -6.22
C MET A 277 -0.50 -9.13 -5.36
N PRO A 278 0.60 -9.82 -5.70
CA PRO A 278 1.89 -9.63 -5.04
C PRO A 278 2.36 -8.17 -5.19
N ASN A 279 2.45 -7.47 -4.07
CA ASN A 279 2.87 -6.07 -3.98
C ASN A 279 3.88 -5.88 -2.84
N VAL A 280 4.65 -4.80 -2.90
CA VAL A 280 5.68 -4.45 -1.89
C VAL A 280 5.27 -3.20 -1.08
N ALA A 281 4.01 -2.76 -1.22
CA ALA A 281 3.52 -1.57 -0.55
C ALA A 281 3.47 -1.75 0.98
N ASN A 282 3.82 -0.70 1.71
CA ASN A 282 3.50 -0.63 3.15
C ASN A 282 2.03 -0.20 3.30
N LEU A 283 1.13 -1.18 3.21
CA LEU A 283 -0.30 -0.97 3.26
C LEU A 283 -0.76 -0.22 4.53
N GLN A 284 -0.06 -0.38 5.66
CA GLN A 284 -0.41 0.31 6.90
C GLN A 284 -0.22 1.83 6.74
N ASN A 285 0.93 2.26 6.22
CA ASN A 285 1.21 3.68 6.00
C ASN A 285 0.29 4.29 4.93
N VAL A 286 -0.03 3.51 3.89
CA VAL A 286 -0.97 3.94 2.84
C VAL A 286 -2.38 4.11 3.41
N GLY A 287 -2.87 3.14 4.19
CA GLY A 287 -4.16 3.23 4.86
C GLY A 287 -4.26 4.42 5.81
N ASP A 288 -3.19 4.70 6.55
CA ASP A 288 -3.10 5.85 7.45
C ASP A 288 -3.20 7.17 6.68
N ARG A 289 -2.44 7.30 5.60
CA ARG A 289 -2.49 8.48 4.71
C ARG A 289 -3.88 8.66 4.09
N LEU A 290 -4.51 7.59 3.61
CA LEU A 290 -5.86 7.63 3.04
C LEU A 290 -6.90 8.10 4.08
N PHE A 291 -6.74 7.66 5.34
CA PHE A 291 -7.61 8.07 6.42
C PHE A 291 -7.46 9.55 6.77
N ASP A 292 -6.23 10.06 6.84
CA ASP A 292 -5.94 11.47 7.13
C ASP A 292 -6.46 12.39 6.02
N ASP A 293 -6.41 11.93 4.76
CA ASP A 293 -6.96 12.63 3.58
C ASP A 293 -8.49 12.50 3.42
N ALA A 294 -9.18 11.90 4.39
CA ALA A 294 -10.62 11.65 4.39
C ALA A 294 -11.14 10.76 3.24
N LEU A 295 -10.27 9.96 2.62
CA LEU A 295 -10.63 8.94 1.62
C LEU A 295 -11.03 7.63 2.32
N TYR A 296 -12.09 7.70 3.12
CA TYR A 296 -12.45 6.64 4.06
C TYR A 296 -12.87 5.32 3.38
N GLU A 297 -13.51 5.35 2.20
CA GLU A 297 -13.90 4.12 1.48
C GLU A 297 -12.68 3.32 1.01
N ALA A 298 -11.65 4.01 0.49
CA ALA A 298 -10.38 3.37 0.13
C ALA A 298 -9.64 2.89 1.39
N ALA A 299 -9.59 3.69 2.45
CA ALA A 299 -8.97 3.29 3.71
C ALA A 299 -9.63 2.05 4.33
N LYS A 300 -10.96 1.92 4.22
CA LYS A 300 -11.71 0.74 4.67
C LYS A 300 -11.21 -0.54 3.99
N ILE A 301 -11.06 -0.52 2.67
CA ILE A 301 -10.55 -1.67 1.90
C ILE A 301 -9.16 -2.10 2.41
N ILE A 302 -8.27 -1.11 2.61
CA ILE A 302 -6.90 -1.36 3.07
C ILE A 302 -6.86 -1.91 4.51
N PHE A 303 -7.60 -1.32 5.45
CA PHE A 303 -7.61 -1.77 6.84
C PHE A 303 -8.30 -3.13 7.03
N ALA A 304 -9.34 -3.42 6.24
CA ALA A 304 -9.97 -4.73 6.21
C ALA A 304 -8.97 -5.80 5.75
N PHE A 305 -8.19 -5.52 4.70
CA PHE A 305 -7.18 -6.46 4.20
C PHE A 305 -6.04 -6.72 5.18
N ILE A 306 -5.54 -5.69 5.87
CA ILE A 306 -4.48 -5.85 6.90
C ILE A 306 -5.04 -6.47 8.20
N SER A 307 -6.36 -6.62 8.34
CA SER A 307 -7.02 -6.99 9.59
C SER A 307 -6.71 -5.98 10.72
N ASN A 308 -6.59 -4.69 10.37
CA ASN A 308 -6.43 -3.61 11.36
C ASN A 308 -7.79 -3.11 11.83
N TRP A 309 -8.44 -3.92 12.66
CA TRP A 309 -9.81 -3.70 13.15
C TRP A 309 -9.97 -2.38 13.92
N ALA A 310 -8.95 -1.93 14.64
CA ALA A 310 -8.99 -0.68 15.38
C ALA A 310 -9.16 0.54 14.46
N LYS A 311 -8.38 0.59 13.37
CA LYS A 311 -8.51 1.67 12.38
C LYS A 311 -9.74 1.47 11.48
N LEU A 312 -10.10 0.23 11.15
CA LEU A 312 -11.31 -0.09 10.40
C LEU A 312 -12.58 0.37 11.14
N ALA A 313 -12.71 0.11 12.44
CA ALA A 313 -13.82 0.61 13.23
C ALA A 313 -13.88 2.15 13.22
N CYS A 314 -12.72 2.82 13.33
CA CYS A 314 -12.64 4.28 13.20
C CYS A 314 -13.10 4.77 11.82
N THR A 315 -12.73 4.08 10.74
CA THR A 315 -13.13 4.46 9.37
C THR A 315 -14.62 4.26 9.13
N LEU A 316 -15.18 3.15 9.59
CA LEU A 316 -16.61 2.85 9.48
C LEU A 316 -17.46 3.87 10.26
N VAL A 317 -17.00 4.31 11.43
CA VAL A 317 -17.64 5.40 12.19
C VAL A 317 -17.59 6.71 11.41
N LYS A 318 -16.47 7.05 10.76
CA LYS A 318 -16.36 8.25 9.90
C LYS A 318 -17.26 8.18 8.67
N LEU A 319 -17.43 6.99 8.09
CA LEU A 319 -18.36 6.70 7.01
C LEU A 319 -19.83 6.65 7.44
N LYS A 320 -20.12 6.76 8.75
CA LYS A 320 -21.45 6.56 9.33
C LYS A 320 -22.04 5.17 9.04
N GLN A 321 -21.19 4.20 8.71
CA GLN A 321 -21.54 2.79 8.52
C GLN A 321 -21.54 2.08 9.88
N PHE A 322 -22.47 2.47 10.75
CA PHE A 322 -22.52 1.97 12.14
C PHE A 322 -22.81 0.47 12.24
N GLN A 323 -23.50 -0.11 11.25
CA GLN A 323 -23.78 -1.55 11.24
C GLN A 323 -22.49 -2.36 11.02
N GLY A 324 -21.66 -1.99 10.03
CA GLY A 324 -20.38 -2.66 9.82
C GLY A 324 -19.43 -2.51 11.01
N ALA A 325 -19.42 -1.34 11.67
CA ALA A 325 -18.61 -1.14 12.87
C ALA A 325 -19.05 -2.02 14.06
N VAL A 326 -20.30 -2.45 14.08
CA VAL A 326 -20.83 -3.40 15.07
C VAL A 326 -20.46 -4.82 14.71
N ASP A 327 -20.50 -5.17 13.42
CA ASP A 327 -20.13 -6.51 12.97
C ASP A 327 -18.65 -6.77 13.30
N ASP A 328 -17.78 -5.77 13.14
CA ASP A 328 -16.35 -5.84 13.50
C ASP A 328 -16.08 -5.82 15.03
N LEU A 329 -17.11 -5.65 15.88
CA LEU A 329 -16.93 -5.50 17.32
C LEU A 329 -16.33 -6.76 17.96
N GLU A 330 -16.66 -7.93 17.42
CA GLU A 330 -16.16 -9.22 17.87
C GLU A 330 -14.65 -9.35 17.65
N GLU A 331 -14.18 -9.02 16.45
CA GLU A 331 -12.76 -9.06 16.09
C GLU A 331 -11.95 -8.02 16.88
N VAL A 332 -12.50 -6.82 17.08
CA VAL A 332 -11.88 -5.80 17.94
C VAL A 332 -11.80 -6.29 19.38
N SER A 333 -12.87 -6.87 19.90
CA SER A 333 -12.92 -7.46 21.25
C SER A 333 -11.84 -8.53 21.40
N GLU A 334 -11.73 -9.45 20.45
CA GLU A 334 -10.73 -10.52 20.44
C GLU A 334 -9.29 -9.98 20.38
N TYR A 335 -9.04 -8.94 19.56
CA TYR A 335 -7.74 -8.29 19.48
C TYR A 335 -7.24 -7.76 20.83
N TYR A 336 -8.12 -7.12 21.62
CA TYR A 336 -7.77 -6.63 22.96
C TYR A 336 -7.67 -7.76 23.99
N GLN A 337 -8.51 -8.80 23.88
CA GLN A 337 -8.42 -10.01 24.71
C GLN A 337 -7.07 -10.70 24.54
N ASN A 338 -6.61 -10.89 23.30
CA ASN A 338 -5.33 -11.54 22.98
C ASN A 338 -4.10 -10.79 23.51
N ARG A 339 -4.24 -9.50 23.81
CA ARG A 339 -3.19 -8.66 24.43
C ARG A 339 -3.29 -8.59 25.95
N GLY A 340 -4.28 -9.25 26.55
CA GLY A 340 -4.50 -9.25 28.00
C GLY A 340 -5.20 -8.01 28.55
N CYS A 341 -5.71 -7.11 27.70
CA CYS A 341 -6.40 -5.88 28.10
C CYS A 341 -7.90 -6.10 28.37
N PHE A 342 -8.26 -7.22 29.01
CA PHE A 342 -9.66 -7.62 29.22
C PHE A 342 -10.35 -6.80 30.31
N ASN A 343 -9.62 -6.31 31.33
CA ASN A 343 -10.22 -5.51 32.40
C ASN A 343 -10.65 -4.12 31.89
N GLU A 344 -9.79 -3.48 31.10
CA GLU A 344 -10.05 -2.20 30.47
C GLU A 344 -11.19 -2.32 29.45
N LEU A 345 -11.20 -3.40 28.67
CA LEU A 345 -12.28 -3.69 27.72
C LEU A 345 -13.63 -3.88 28.43
N ILE A 346 -13.68 -4.67 29.50
CA ILE A 346 -14.89 -4.84 30.31
C ILE A 346 -15.35 -3.50 30.88
N SER A 347 -14.45 -2.71 31.46
CA SER A 347 -14.80 -1.40 32.03
C SER A 347 -15.33 -0.43 30.97
N LEU A 348 -14.75 -0.46 29.76
CA LEU A 348 -15.23 0.34 28.63
C LEU A 348 -16.64 -0.10 28.21
N MET A 349 -16.87 -1.40 28.05
CA MET A 349 -18.18 -1.95 27.69
C MET A 349 -19.24 -1.65 28.76
N GLU A 350 -18.91 -1.77 30.05
CA GLU A 350 -19.78 -1.40 31.17
C GLU A 350 -20.18 0.07 31.11
N SER A 351 -19.24 0.97 30.77
CA SER A 351 -19.55 2.40 30.58
C SER A 351 -20.49 2.65 29.39
N GLY A 352 -20.44 1.79 28.38
CA GLY A 352 -21.30 1.84 27.19
C GLY A 352 -22.76 1.47 27.46
N LEU A 353 -23.04 0.68 28.51
CA LEU A 353 -24.41 0.26 28.87
C LEU A 353 -25.31 1.44 29.24
N GLY A 354 -24.74 2.51 29.82
CA GLY A 354 -25.48 3.69 30.27
C GLY A 354 -25.90 4.65 29.16
N LEU A 355 -25.51 4.39 27.91
CA LEU A 355 -25.82 5.28 26.78
C LEU A 355 -27.23 5.01 26.24
N GLU A 356 -28.01 6.08 26.02
CA GLU A 356 -29.41 6.00 25.52
C GLU A 356 -29.56 5.24 24.19
N ARG A 357 -28.49 5.20 23.38
CA ARG A 357 -28.45 4.50 22.08
C ARG A 357 -27.43 3.37 22.05
N ALA A 358 -27.18 2.72 23.19
CA ALA A 358 -26.32 1.53 23.24
C ALA A 358 -26.81 0.44 22.27
N HIS A 359 -25.91 -0.03 21.41
CA HIS A 359 -26.19 -1.07 20.42
C HIS A 359 -26.21 -2.47 21.07
N MET A 360 -27.04 -3.39 20.54
CA MET A 360 -27.19 -4.79 21.01
C MET A 360 -25.84 -5.54 21.12
N GLY A 361 -24.92 -5.25 20.20
CA GLY A 361 -23.58 -5.83 20.16
C GLY A 361 -22.80 -5.62 21.45
N ILE A 362 -22.90 -4.44 22.08
CA ILE A 362 -22.19 -4.14 23.34
C ILE A 362 -22.68 -5.06 24.47
N PHE A 363 -24.00 -5.27 24.58
CA PHE A 363 -24.57 -6.14 25.59
C PHE A 363 -24.14 -7.59 25.38
N THR A 364 -24.12 -8.04 24.12
CA THR A 364 -23.75 -9.42 23.77
C THR A 364 -22.27 -9.67 24.03
N GLU A 365 -21.39 -8.79 23.55
CA GLU A 365 -19.94 -8.92 23.75
C GLU A 365 -19.55 -8.79 25.23
N LEU A 366 -20.21 -7.90 25.98
CA LEU A 366 -19.99 -7.84 27.43
C LEU A 366 -20.41 -9.15 28.12
N GLY A 367 -21.50 -9.79 27.66
CA GLY A 367 -21.88 -11.13 28.11
C GLY A 367 -20.82 -12.18 27.82
N VAL A 368 -20.22 -12.15 26.61
CA VAL A 368 -19.12 -13.05 26.24
C VAL A 368 -17.88 -12.82 27.12
N LEU A 369 -17.53 -11.57 27.38
CA LEU A 369 -16.41 -11.20 28.25
C LEU A 369 -16.66 -11.64 29.70
N TYR A 370 -17.87 -11.48 30.22
CA TYR A 370 -18.24 -11.99 31.54
C TYR A 370 -18.16 -13.52 31.60
N ALA A 371 -18.63 -14.23 30.58
CA ALA A 371 -18.52 -15.68 30.54
C ALA A 371 -17.07 -16.17 30.59
N ARG A 372 -16.12 -15.46 29.96
CA ARG A 372 -14.70 -15.87 29.96
C ARG A 372 -13.92 -15.44 31.20
N TYR A 373 -14.16 -14.23 31.70
CA TYR A 373 -13.27 -13.59 32.67
C TYR A 373 -13.92 -13.25 34.02
N ARG A 374 -15.25 -13.10 34.08
CA ARG A 374 -16.01 -12.69 35.28
C ARG A 374 -17.38 -13.36 35.36
N PRO A 375 -17.42 -14.70 35.57
CA PRO A 375 -18.66 -15.45 35.56
C PRO A 375 -19.64 -15.01 36.67
N GLU A 376 -19.14 -14.43 37.76
CA GLU A 376 -19.95 -13.95 38.88
C GLU A 376 -20.95 -12.85 38.50
N LYS A 377 -20.68 -12.08 37.44
CA LYS A 377 -21.57 -11.02 36.94
C LYS A 377 -22.50 -11.48 35.82
N LEU A 378 -22.24 -12.64 35.21
CA LEU A 378 -22.89 -13.07 33.98
C LEU A 378 -24.40 -13.24 34.15
N MET A 379 -24.84 -13.91 35.20
CA MET A 379 -26.27 -14.16 35.45
C MET A 379 -27.06 -12.87 35.65
N GLU A 380 -26.50 -11.90 36.40
CA GLU A 380 -27.16 -10.61 36.62
C GLU A 380 -27.29 -9.84 35.29
N HIS A 381 -26.22 -9.81 34.49
CA HIS A 381 -26.21 -9.19 33.17
C HIS A 381 -27.26 -9.79 32.23
N ILE A 382 -27.34 -11.12 32.15
CA ILE A 382 -28.32 -11.81 31.31
C ILE A 382 -29.75 -11.47 31.74
N LYS A 383 -30.04 -11.47 33.06
CA LYS A 383 -31.37 -11.15 33.58
C LYS A 383 -31.79 -9.71 33.30
N LEU A 384 -30.86 -8.76 33.42
CA LEU A 384 -31.15 -7.34 33.19
C LEU A 384 -31.35 -7.01 31.71
N PHE A 385 -30.60 -7.67 30.82
CA PHE A 385 -30.53 -7.29 29.40
C PHE A 385 -31.05 -8.35 28.42
N SER A 386 -31.79 -9.37 28.88
CA SER A 386 -32.28 -10.49 28.05
C SER A 386 -32.91 -10.09 26.71
N THR A 387 -33.66 -8.98 26.68
CA THR A 387 -34.33 -8.46 25.46
C THR A 387 -33.39 -7.76 24.46
N ARG A 388 -32.17 -7.43 24.87
CA ARG A 388 -31.15 -6.71 24.09
C ARG A 388 -29.88 -7.55 23.90
N LEU A 389 -30.00 -8.87 24.00
CA LEU A 389 -28.90 -9.81 23.79
C LEU A 389 -29.15 -10.66 22.54
N ASN A 390 -28.07 -11.01 21.85
CA ASN A 390 -28.09 -12.12 20.90
C ASN A 390 -27.99 -13.44 21.68
N ILE A 391 -29.15 -13.98 22.05
CA ILE A 391 -29.25 -15.19 22.89
C ILE A 391 -28.56 -16.40 22.25
N PRO A 392 -28.75 -16.72 20.95
CA PRO A 392 -28.06 -17.86 20.32
C PRO A 392 -26.53 -17.80 20.41
N LYS A 393 -25.93 -16.61 20.24
CA LYS A 393 -24.48 -16.45 20.38
C LYS A 393 -24.03 -16.74 21.81
N LEU A 394 -24.74 -16.18 22.79
CA LEU A 394 -24.37 -16.35 24.19
C LEU A 394 -24.58 -17.79 24.69
N ILE A 395 -25.59 -18.50 24.17
CA ILE A 395 -25.79 -19.94 24.42
C ILE A 395 -24.53 -20.74 24.05
N ARG A 396 -23.97 -20.53 22.85
CA ARG A 396 -22.76 -21.23 22.41
C ARG A 396 -21.57 -20.96 23.34
N VAL A 397 -21.38 -19.69 23.71
CA VAL A 397 -20.27 -19.30 24.59
C VAL A 397 -20.47 -19.87 26.00
N CYS A 398 -21.68 -19.85 26.54
CA CYS A 398 -21.98 -20.45 27.85
C CYS A 398 -21.81 -21.97 27.85
N ASP A 399 -22.14 -22.64 26.74
CA ASP A 399 -21.91 -24.08 26.56
C ASP A 399 -20.40 -24.41 26.50
N GLU A 400 -19.63 -23.67 25.69
CA GLU A 400 -18.17 -23.81 25.60
C GLU A 400 -17.46 -23.55 26.92
N GLN A 401 -17.93 -22.58 27.71
CA GLN A 401 -17.38 -22.21 29.02
C GLN A 401 -18.00 -22.98 30.19
N GLN A 402 -18.93 -23.90 29.93
CA GLN A 402 -19.59 -24.75 30.94
C GLN A 402 -20.38 -23.99 32.02
N HIS A 403 -20.99 -22.86 31.67
CA HIS A 403 -21.85 -22.07 32.56
C HIS A 403 -23.30 -22.59 32.55
N TRP A 404 -23.53 -23.75 33.17
CA TRP A 404 -24.78 -24.51 33.05
C TRP A 404 -26.03 -23.80 33.58
N LYS A 405 -25.89 -23.00 34.66
CA LYS A 405 -27.00 -22.23 35.25
C LYS A 405 -27.48 -21.14 34.30
N GLU A 406 -26.54 -20.37 33.77
CA GLU A 406 -26.76 -19.29 32.83
C GLU A 406 -27.26 -19.84 31.49
N LEU A 407 -26.67 -20.94 31.01
CA LEU A 407 -27.09 -21.64 29.80
C LEU A 407 -28.55 -22.10 29.89
N THR A 408 -28.92 -22.72 31.01
CA THR A 408 -30.30 -23.16 31.27
C THR A 408 -31.27 -21.97 31.25
N TYR A 409 -30.89 -20.85 31.88
CA TYR A 409 -31.71 -19.64 31.85
C TYR A 409 -31.87 -19.09 30.42
N LEU A 410 -30.81 -19.08 29.62
CA LEU A 410 -30.85 -18.64 28.22
C LEU A 410 -31.75 -19.52 27.36
N TYR A 411 -31.67 -20.85 27.49
CA TYR A 411 -32.57 -21.77 26.78
C TYR A 411 -34.04 -21.53 27.15
N ILE A 412 -34.34 -21.27 28.42
CA ILE A 412 -35.69 -20.96 28.88
C ILE A 412 -36.19 -19.64 28.28
N GLN A 413 -35.34 -18.60 28.21
CA GLN A 413 -35.70 -17.32 27.59
C GLN A 413 -35.88 -17.42 26.07
N TYR A 414 -35.21 -18.37 25.43
CA TYR A 414 -35.29 -18.62 23.99
C TYR A 414 -36.34 -19.67 23.61
N ASP A 415 -37.20 -20.08 24.55
CA ASP A 415 -38.23 -21.11 24.39
C ASP A 415 -37.71 -22.49 23.95
N GLU A 416 -36.42 -22.78 24.12
CA GLU A 416 -35.79 -24.07 23.83
C GLU A 416 -35.85 -25.00 25.05
N PHE A 417 -37.06 -25.38 25.47
CA PHE A 417 -37.30 -26.17 26.68
C PHE A 417 -36.69 -27.57 26.63
N ASP A 418 -36.60 -28.20 25.45
CA ASP A 418 -36.01 -29.53 25.26
C ASP A 418 -34.51 -29.53 25.60
N ASN A 419 -33.80 -28.48 25.15
CA ASN A 419 -32.38 -28.27 25.42
C ASN A 419 -32.19 -27.90 26.90
N ALA A 420 -33.01 -27.00 27.44
CA ALA A 420 -32.98 -26.65 28.86
C ALA A 420 -33.14 -27.89 29.77
N ALA A 421 -34.14 -28.74 29.50
CA ALA A 421 -34.39 -29.95 30.28
C ALA A 421 -33.20 -30.92 30.20
N THR A 422 -32.61 -31.07 29.01
CA THR A 422 -31.44 -31.94 28.80
C THR A 422 -30.22 -31.43 29.55
N THR A 423 -29.94 -30.12 29.50
CA THR A 423 -28.86 -29.49 30.25
C THR A 423 -29.03 -29.68 31.75
N ILE A 424 -30.24 -29.46 32.28
CA ILE A 424 -30.52 -29.65 33.71
C ILE A 424 -30.26 -31.09 34.14
N MET A 425 -30.74 -32.08 33.37
CA MET A 425 -30.58 -33.50 33.73
C MET A 425 -29.12 -33.96 33.64
N ASN A 426 -28.36 -33.50 32.64
CA ASN A 426 -26.96 -33.92 32.47
C ASN A 426 -26.00 -33.20 33.43
N HIS A 427 -26.36 -31.99 33.89
CA HIS A 427 -25.53 -31.13 34.72
C HIS A 427 -26.24 -30.72 36.02
N SER A 428 -26.86 -31.71 36.66
CA SER A 428 -27.67 -31.56 37.87
C SER A 428 -26.98 -30.81 39.03
N PRO A 429 -25.71 -31.06 39.37
CA PRO A 429 -25.06 -30.39 40.51
C PRO A 429 -25.05 -28.86 40.42
N ASP A 430 -25.05 -28.32 39.20
CA ASP A 430 -24.99 -26.89 38.96
C ASP A 430 -26.36 -26.35 38.52
N ALA A 431 -27.02 -26.97 37.55
CA ALA A 431 -28.19 -26.38 36.89
C ALA A 431 -29.54 -26.75 37.53
N TRP A 432 -29.61 -27.75 38.41
CA TRP A 432 -30.89 -28.26 38.89
C TRP A 432 -31.52 -27.39 39.98
N ASP A 433 -32.75 -26.94 39.70
CA ASP A 433 -33.71 -26.44 40.67
C ASP A 433 -35.05 -27.14 40.43
N HIS A 434 -35.63 -27.74 41.47
CA HIS A 434 -36.84 -28.55 41.33
C HIS A 434 -38.03 -27.75 40.81
N MET A 435 -38.23 -26.52 41.27
CA MET A 435 -39.37 -25.70 40.87
C MET A 435 -39.22 -25.25 39.42
N GLN A 436 -38.02 -24.79 39.05
CA GLN A 436 -37.70 -24.43 37.67
C GLN A 436 -37.85 -25.63 36.72
N PHE A 437 -37.36 -26.81 37.10
CA PHE A 437 -37.45 -28.00 36.25
C PHE A 437 -38.90 -28.44 36.02
N LYS A 438 -39.78 -28.34 37.02
CA LYS A 438 -41.22 -28.61 36.85
C LYS A 438 -41.86 -27.71 35.81
N ASP A 439 -41.52 -26.43 35.82
CA ASP A 439 -42.04 -25.46 34.85
C ASP A 439 -41.48 -25.67 33.44
N VAL A 440 -40.26 -26.19 33.32
CA VAL A 440 -39.61 -26.51 32.03
C VAL A 440 -40.14 -27.81 31.46
N VAL A 441 -40.18 -28.88 32.26
CA VAL A 441 -40.50 -30.23 31.78
C VAL A 441 -41.92 -30.31 31.22
N VAL A 442 -42.87 -29.50 31.67
CA VAL A 442 -44.22 -29.45 31.06
C VAL A 442 -44.27 -28.78 29.69
N LYS A 443 -43.27 -27.98 29.34
CA LYS A 443 -43.22 -27.23 28.08
C LYS A 443 -42.41 -27.95 27.00
N VAL A 444 -41.65 -28.95 27.39
CA VAL A 444 -40.89 -29.82 26.49
C VAL A 444 -41.80 -30.47 25.44
N ALA A 445 -41.35 -30.48 24.19
CA ALA A 445 -42.06 -31.06 23.05
C ALA A 445 -41.71 -32.55 22.88
N ASN A 446 -40.46 -32.94 23.13
CA ASN A 446 -40.02 -34.32 22.98
C ASN A 446 -40.47 -35.22 24.15
N VAL A 447 -41.41 -36.13 23.87
CA VAL A 447 -41.98 -37.07 24.84
C VAL A 447 -40.92 -37.99 25.47
N GLU A 448 -39.85 -38.32 24.75
CA GLU A 448 -38.77 -39.16 25.31
C GLU A 448 -38.04 -38.48 26.48
N LEU A 449 -38.01 -37.14 26.51
CA LEU A 449 -37.42 -36.39 27.62
C LEU A 449 -38.24 -36.52 28.91
N TYR A 450 -39.55 -36.77 28.84
CA TYR A 450 -40.34 -37.07 30.04
C TYR A 450 -39.86 -38.35 30.72
N TYR A 451 -39.61 -39.42 29.95
CA TYR A 451 -39.13 -40.67 30.52
C TYR A 451 -37.68 -40.57 31.00
N LYS A 452 -36.84 -39.80 30.30
CA LYS A 452 -35.49 -39.47 30.81
C LYS A 452 -35.56 -38.70 32.12
N ALA A 453 -36.48 -37.74 32.26
CA ALA A 453 -36.71 -37.03 33.50
C ALA A 453 -37.17 -37.96 34.63
N VAL A 454 -38.04 -38.92 34.33
CA VAL A 454 -38.46 -39.95 35.31
C VAL A 454 -37.27 -40.79 35.77
N HIS A 455 -36.41 -41.23 34.86
CA HIS A 455 -35.18 -41.94 35.21
C HIS A 455 -34.22 -41.09 36.04
N PHE A 456 -34.04 -39.83 35.67
CA PHE A 456 -33.20 -38.87 36.39
C PHE A 456 -33.70 -38.66 37.83
N TYR A 457 -34.99 -38.39 38.03
CA TYR A 457 -35.56 -38.24 39.37
C TYR A 457 -35.47 -39.54 40.18
N LEU A 458 -35.66 -40.70 39.55
CA LEU A 458 -35.52 -41.97 40.26
C LEU A 458 -34.10 -42.24 40.74
N GLN A 459 -33.09 -41.75 40.02
CA GLN A 459 -31.68 -41.95 40.35
C GLN A 459 -31.16 -40.92 41.36
N GLU A 460 -31.50 -39.64 41.20
CA GLU A 460 -30.91 -38.55 42.00
C GLU A 460 -31.86 -37.99 43.06
N HIS A 461 -33.17 -37.99 42.81
CA HIS A 461 -34.17 -37.35 43.69
C HIS A 461 -35.43 -38.21 43.89
N PRO A 462 -35.32 -39.42 44.48
CA PRO A 462 -36.45 -40.34 44.60
C PRO A 462 -37.63 -39.74 45.36
N ASP A 463 -37.37 -38.91 46.37
CA ASP A 463 -38.39 -38.30 47.22
C ASP A 463 -39.31 -37.33 46.46
N LEU A 464 -38.83 -36.75 45.35
CA LEU A 464 -39.53 -35.72 44.57
C LEU A 464 -40.18 -36.29 43.29
N ILE A 465 -40.09 -37.60 43.07
CA ILE A 465 -40.54 -38.21 41.82
C ILE A 465 -42.06 -38.10 41.62
N ASN A 466 -42.84 -38.21 42.70
CA ASN A 466 -44.29 -38.08 42.65
C ASN A 466 -44.72 -36.68 42.20
N ASP A 467 -43.99 -35.64 42.59
CA ASP A 467 -44.28 -34.25 42.22
C ASP A 467 -44.11 -34.03 40.72
N VAL A 468 -43.05 -34.59 40.12
CA VAL A 468 -42.80 -34.51 38.68
C VAL A 468 -43.81 -35.35 37.90
N LEU A 469 -44.08 -36.58 38.36
CA LEU A 469 -45.05 -37.47 37.73
C LEU A 469 -46.47 -36.89 37.74
N HIS A 470 -46.86 -36.23 38.83
CA HIS A 470 -48.16 -35.57 38.93
C HIS A 470 -48.31 -34.47 37.88
N VAL A 471 -47.27 -33.66 37.70
CA VAL A 471 -47.24 -32.59 36.70
C VAL A 471 -47.20 -33.13 35.26
N LEU A 472 -46.58 -34.29 35.05
CA LEU A 472 -46.50 -34.96 33.74
C LEU A 472 -47.69 -35.88 33.43
N ALA A 473 -48.62 -36.08 34.36
CA ALA A 473 -49.67 -37.11 34.27
C ALA A 473 -50.49 -37.06 32.97
N LEU A 474 -50.78 -35.87 32.44
CA LEU A 474 -51.58 -35.71 31.22
C LEU A 474 -50.79 -35.96 29.92
N ARG A 475 -49.46 -36.16 30.00
CA ARG A 475 -48.55 -36.20 28.84
C ARG A 475 -47.76 -37.49 28.71
N VAL A 476 -47.73 -38.32 29.75
CA VAL A 476 -46.97 -39.58 29.79
C VAL A 476 -47.87 -40.79 29.58
N ASP A 477 -47.32 -41.85 29.00
CA ASP A 477 -47.95 -43.16 29.00
C ASP A 477 -47.76 -43.81 30.38
N HIS A 478 -48.85 -43.94 31.12
CA HIS A 478 -48.85 -44.53 32.45
C HIS A 478 -48.32 -45.97 32.46
N THR A 479 -48.56 -46.76 31.39
CA THR A 479 -48.06 -48.14 31.26
C THR A 479 -46.53 -48.15 31.29
N ARG A 480 -45.92 -47.28 30.48
CA ARG A 480 -44.46 -47.17 30.39
C ARG A 480 -43.84 -46.68 31.70
N VAL A 481 -44.48 -45.74 32.40
CA VAL A 481 -44.01 -45.29 33.73
C VAL A 481 -44.03 -46.43 34.73
N VAL A 482 -45.11 -47.20 34.80
CA VAL A 482 -45.23 -48.37 35.69
C VAL A 482 -44.15 -49.41 35.37
N ASP A 483 -43.91 -49.70 34.09
CA ASP A 483 -42.87 -50.65 33.68
C ASP A 483 -41.46 -50.19 34.07
N ILE A 484 -41.16 -48.89 33.96
CA ILE A 484 -39.89 -48.31 34.41
C ILE A 484 -39.72 -48.52 35.92
N MET A 485 -40.76 -48.23 36.72
CA MET A 485 -40.71 -48.37 38.18
C MET A 485 -40.63 -49.82 38.64
N ARG A 486 -41.37 -50.71 37.96
CA ARG A 486 -41.35 -52.16 38.22
C ARG A 486 -39.97 -52.75 37.92
N LYS A 487 -39.35 -52.39 36.79
CA LYS A 487 -37.98 -52.83 36.45
C LYS A 487 -36.94 -52.30 37.44
N ALA A 488 -37.14 -51.12 37.99
CA ALA A 488 -36.27 -50.55 39.01
C ALA A 488 -36.51 -51.10 40.43
N GLY A 489 -37.59 -51.86 40.66
CA GLY A 489 -37.93 -52.39 41.98
C GLY A 489 -38.46 -51.34 42.96
N HIS A 490 -38.91 -50.19 42.47
CA HIS A 490 -39.35 -49.05 43.29
C HIS A 490 -40.85 -48.73 43.13
N LEU A 491 -41.66 -49.77 42.91
CA LEU A 491 -43.08 -49.62 42.60
C LEU A 491 -43.88 -48.92 43.72
N HIS A 492 -43.56 -49.20 44.99
CA HIS A 492 -44.22 -48.57 46.15
C HIS A 492 -44.02 -47.04 46.20
N LEU A 493 -42.88 -46.54 45.72
CA LEU A 493 -42.55 -45.10 45.78
C LEU A 493 -43.54 -44.26 44.97
N VAL A 494 -44.03 -44.78 43.85
CA VAL A 494 -44.96 -44.09 42.95
C VAL A 494 -46.43 -44.39 43.23
N LYS A 495 -46.74 -45.08 44.34
CA LYS A 495 -48.13 -45.37 44.75
C LYS A 495 -49.02 -44.11 44.78
N PRO A 496 -48.60 -42.96 45.36
CA PRO A 496 -49.42 -41.75 45.36
C PRO A 496 -49.79 -41.29 43.95
N TYR A 497 -48.84 -41.34 43.01
CA TYR A 497 -49.09 -41.04 41.61
C TYR A 497 -50.05 -42.04 40.95
N MET A 498 -49.84 -43.34 41.16
CA MET A 498 -50.68 -44.38 40.57
C MET A 498 -52.15 -44.25 41.03
N VAL A 499 -52.39 -43.96 42.31
CA VAL A 499 -53.74 -43.69 42.83
C VAL A 499 -54.36 -42.47 42.14
N ALA A 500 -53.58 -41.40 41.92
CA ALA A 500 -54.08 -40.20 41.25
C ALA A 500 -54.50 -40.44 39.79
N VAL A 501 -53.80 -41.32 39.07
CA VAL A 501 -54.09 -41.64 37.65
C VAL A 501 -54.98 -42.87 37.46
N GLN A 502 -55.37 -43.55 38.56
CA GLN A 502 -56.16 -44.78 38.52
C GLN A 502 -57.50 -44.60 37.79
N SER A 503 -58.09 -43.40 37.87
CA SER A 503 -59.33 -43.04 37.16
C SER A 503 -59.27 -43.22 35.64
N ASN A 504 -58.07 -43.27 35.04
CA ASN A 504 -57.89 -43.57 33.61
C ASN A 504 -58.10 -45.05 33.26
N ASN A 505 -58.31 -45.92 34.27
CA ASN A 505 -58.57 -47.36 34.15
C ASN A 505 -57.55 -48.09 33.26
N VAL A 506 -56.25 -47.83 33.47
CA VAL A 506 -55.15 -48.44 32.71
C VAL A 506 -54.74 -49.76 33.35
N ALA A 507 -54.69 -50.84 32.56
CA ALA A 507 -54.42 -52.20 33.06
C ALA A 507 -53.14 -52.32 33.89
N ALA A 508 -52.02 -51.79 33.38
CA ALA A 508 -50.74 -51.87 34.08
C ALA A 508 -50.76 -51.13 35.44
N VAL A 509 -51.50 -50.03 35.55
CA VAL A 509 -51.63 -49.25 36.80
C VAL A 509 -52.49 -50.00 37.80
N ASN A 510 -53.64 -50.54 37.35
CA ASN A 510 -54.54 -51.31 38.21
C ASN A 510 -53.85 -52.58 38.74
N GLU A 511 -53.14 -53.32 37.88
CA GLU A 511 -52.38 -54.50 38.29
C GLU A 511 -51.27 -54.17 39.28
N ALA A 512 -50.51 -53.09 39.05
CA ALA A 512 -49.46 -52.64 39.94
C ALA A 512 -50.00 -52.18 41.31
N LEU A 513 -51.12 -51.45 41.34
CA LEU A 513 -51.77 -51.04 42.58
C LEU A 513 -52.33 -52.23 43.35
N ASN A 514 -52.99 -53.16 42.66
CA ASN A 514 -53.54 -54.37 43.27
C ASN A 514 -52.43 -55.26 43.84
N GLU A 515 -51.29 -55.38 43.15
CA GLU A 515 -50.08 -56.06 43.65
C GLU A 515 -49.59 -55.42 44.95
N ILE A 516 -49.47 -54.09 45.00
CA ILE A 516 -49.09 -53.36 46.21
C ILE A 516 -50.10 -53.57 47.35
N TYR A 517 -51.41 -53.50 47.08
CA TYR A 517 -52.42 -53.68 48.13
C TYR A 517 -52.43 -55.10 48.71
N VAL A 518 -52.14 -56.11 47.88
CA VAL A 518 -51.98 -57.50 48.36
C VAL A 518 -50.73 -57.62 49.23
N GLU A 519 -49.60 -57.03 48.83
CA GLU A 519 -48.36 -57.04 49.62
C GLU A 519 -48.47 -56.27 50.95
N GLU A 520 -49.26 -55.20 50.98
CA GLU A 520 -49.51 -54.39 52.18
C GLU A 520 -50.67 -54.92 53.06
N GLU A 521 -51.34 -56.00 52.65
CA GLU A 521 -52.55 -56.53 53.32
C GLU A 521 -53.73 -55.53 53.42
N ASP A 522 -53.79 -54.53 52.53
CA ASP A 522 -54.84 -53.49 52.48
C ASP A 522 -56.03 -53.98 51.61
N TYR A 523 -56.79 -54.94 52.15
CA TYR A 523 -57.90 -55.57 51.44
C TYR A 523 -59.09 -54.63 51.19
N ASP A 524 -59.25 -53.59 52.02
CA ASP A 524 -60.34 -52.62 51.85
C ASP A 524 -60.12 -51.78 50.58
N ARG A 525 -58.89 -51.26 50.38
CA ARG A 525 -58.55 -50.54 49.15
C ARG A 525 -58.45 -51.44 47.93
N LEU A 526 -57.98 -52.68 48.10
CA LEU A 526 -57.99 -53.66 47.01
C LEU A 526 -59.41 -53.88 46.48
N ARG A 527 -60.38 -54.00 47.38
CA ARG A 527 -61.78 -54.18 47.01
C ARG A 527 -62.33 -52.95 46.27
N GLU A 528 -62.09 -51.75 46.79
CA GLU A 528 -62.51 -50.50 46.15
C GLU A 528 -61.88 -50.34 44.75
N SER A 529 -60.60 -50.68 44.62
CA SER A 529 -59.85 -50.66 43.36
C SER A 529 -60.48 -51.58 42.32
N VAL A 530 -60.75 -52.84 42.68
CA VAL A 530 -61.35 -53.86 41.81
C VAL A 530 -62.80 -53.54 41.43
N ASP A 531 -63.58 -53.00 42.36
CA ASP A 531 -64.99 -52.67 42.14
C ASP A 531 -65.16 -51.46 41.19
N LEU A 532 -64.24 -50.48 41.26
CA LEU A 532 -64.30 -49.24 40.46
C LEU A 532 -63.54 -49.30 39.14
N HIS A 533 -62.48 -50.13 39.04
CA HIS A 533 -61.57 -50.18 37.90
C HIS A 533 -61.37 -51.63 37.43
N ASP A 534 -62.09 -52.03 36.38
CA ASP A 534 -62.24 -53.42 35.93
C ASP A 534 -61.18 -53.90 34.93
N ASN A 535 -60.34 -53.00 34.41
CA ASN A 535 -59.33 -53.31 33.41
C ASN A 535 -58.07 -53.86 34.10
N PHE A 536 -58.01 -55.17 34.37
CA PHE A 536 -56.83 -55.90 34.89
C PHE A 536 -57.01 -57.42 34.75
N ASP A 537 -55.93 -58.21 34.86
CA ASP A 537 -56.04 -59.67 34.89
C ASP A 537 -56.68 -60.20 36.19
N GLN A 538 -58.00 -60.41 36.15
CA GLN A 538 -58.78 -60.95 37.26
C GLN A 538 -58.38 -62.38 37.66
N ILE A 539 -57.95 -63.20 36.70
CA ILE A 539 -57.58 -64.60 36.96
C ILE A 539 -56.21 -64.63 37.65
N GLY A 540 -55.25 -63.85 37.13
CA GLY A 540 -53.94 -63.70 37.73
C GLY A 540 -54.01 -63.13 39.15
N LEU A 541 -54.84 -62.10 39.38
CA LEU A 541 -55.03 -61.53 40.71
C LEU A 541 -55.64 -62.55 41.69
N ALA A 542 -56.69 -63.27 41.28
CA ALA A 542 -57.34 -64.27 42.13
C ALA A 542 -56.41 -65.44 42.48
N GLN A 543 -55.44 -65.79 41.63
CA GLN A 543 -54.42 -66.78 41.95
C GLN A 543 -53.42 -66.27 42.99
N ARG A 544 -53.00 -64.99 42.91
CA ARG A 544 -52.09 -64.38 43.88
C ARG A 544 -52.73 -64.25 45.26
N VAL A 545 -53.97 -63.76 45.33
CA VAL A 545 -54.73 -63.60 46.59
C VAL A 545 -54.99 -64.96 47.28
N LYS A 546 -54.99 -66.07 46.54
CA LYS A 546 -55.10 -67.42 47.13
C LYS A 546 -53.78 -67.96 47.69
N LEU A 547 -52.65 -67.40 47.26
CA LEU A 547 -51.30 -67.85 47.61
C LEU A 547 -50.64 -66.98 48.70
N SER A 548 -51.06 -65.71 48.80
CA SER A 548 -50.88 -64.84 49.97
C SER A 548 -51.82 -65.26 51.10
#